data_AF-A0A3N9NAQ4-F1
#
_entry.id   AF-A0A3N9NAQ4-F1
#
_cell.length_a   1.000
_cell.length_b   1.000
_cell.length_c   1.000
_cell.angle_alpha   90.00
_cell.angle_beta   90.00
_cell.angle_gamma   90.00
#
_symmetry.space_group_name_H-M   'P 1'
#
loop_
_entity.id
_entity.type
_entity.pdbx_description
1 polymer ?
#
loop_
_entity_poly.entity_id
_entity_poly.type
_entity_poly.pdbx_seq_one_letter_code
_entity_poly.pdbx_strand_id
1 'polypeptide(L)'
;MPVSSEGKMKAKKHQKASLQKDVRLGIVLLAILALLFGLLLVKIDSTLSLTITSFFAFVVFVSPYVLAGNPMLLKILREDFHAKPSRVWFFAAILWSAVQLYAILSGQFLFIHALKTGIWLGIATVLVRFLRQFKVPSALDYILVLLLWLPIEIGTLQGVSIPPVQGVLDPMTIVALLVLIYAYLVVRQFDVGFSYRLSGEDVRVVILDFIVFFFIAIIVGMLTGFLSITDRMPSLGDLISRFAAIFFFIALPEELLFRGVIFKVLEQQFKGQKRAVAKAMVVSSVIFGLAHINNPVAPFIKLNLGSTLFNIPWVYILLATVAGFFYCFVFIRTKKITAAAAIHLLVDWVWYAFFD
;
A
#
# COMPACT_ATOMS: atom_id res chain seq x y z
N MET A 1 12.06 -16.20 48.50
CA MET A 1 12.99 -15.89 47.39
C MET A 1 14.15 -16.87 47.47
N PRO A 2 14.69 -17.43 46.37
CA PRO A 2 14.89 -16.79 45.05
C PRO A 2 14.08 -17.46 43.91
N VAL A 3 13.37 -16.69 43.07
CA VAL A 3 13.77 -16.20 41.73
C VAL A 3 14.29 -17.31 40.81
N SER A 4 13.40 -17.93 40.01
CA SER A 4 13.78 -18.63 38.78
C SER A 4 13.45 -17.77 37.55
N SER A 5 14.53 -17.22 37.02
CA SER A 5 14.77 -16.65 35.69
C SER A 5 13.60 -16.54 34.70
N GLU A 6 13.30 -15.28 34.37
CA GLU A 6 12.78 -14.83 33.09
C GLU A 6 13.34 -15.67 31.92
N GLY A 7 12.47 -16.43 31.26
CA GLY A 7 12.75 -17.07 29.98
C GLY A 7 12.85 -16.06 28.84
N LYS A 8 13.84 -15.16 28.86
CA LYS A 8 14.23 -14.40 27.67
C LYS A 8 14.91 -15.37 26.71
N MET A 9 14.16 -15.92 25.76
CA MET A 9 14.72 -16.64 24.61
C MET A 9 15.75 -15.74 23.90
N LYS A 10 17.04 -16.00 24.15
CA LYS A 10 18.13 -15.41 23.36
C LYS A 10 18.00 -15.93 21.93
N ALA A 11 17.66 -15.05 20.99
CA ALA A 11 17.68 -15.37 19.57
C ALA A 11 19.06 -15.92 19.18
N LYS A 12 19.09 -17.07 18.48
CA LYS A 12 20.36 -17.70 18.05
C LYS A 12 21.15 -16.73 17.16
N LYS A 13 22.49 -16.75 17.23
CA LYS A 13 23.39 -15.80 16.53
C LYS A 13 23.07 -15.63 15.03
N HIS A 14 22.69 -16.71 14.34
CA HIS A 14 22.28 -16.70 12.93
C HIS A 14 20.96 -15.95 12.69
N GLN A 15 19.97 -16.08 13.57
CA GLN A 15 18.71 -15.33 13.47
C GLN A 15 18.96 -13.83 13.66
N LYS A 16 19.84 -13.45 14.61
CA LYS A 16 20.22 -12.06 14.84
C LYS A 16 20.89 -11.41 13.62
N ALA A 17 21.75 -12.14 12.91
CA ALA A 17 22.41 -11.64 11.69
C ALA A 17 21.43 -11.44 10.53
N SER A 18 20.47 -12.35 10.36
CA SER A 18 19.38 -12.18 9.39
C SER A 18 18.56 -10.93 9.72
N LEU A 19 18.16 -10.75 10.98
CA LEU A 19 17.32 -9.60 11.37
C LEU A 19 18.04 -8.25 11.18
N GLN A 20 19.35 -8.18 11.45
CA GLN A 20 20.15 -6.98 11.21
C GLN A 20 20.23 -6.60 9.72
N LYS A 21 20.29 -7.59 8.83
CA LYS A 21 20.29 -7.34 7.38
C LYS A 21 18.96 -6.75 6.90
N ASP A 22 17.82 -7.13 7.49
CA ASP A 22 16.49 -6.57 7.13
C ASP A 22 16.36 -5.12 7.57
N VAL A 23 16.82 -4.81 8.79
CA VAL A 23 16.88 -3.42 9.28
C VAL A 23 17.72 -2.56 8.33
N ARG A 24 18.93 -3.02 7.98
CA ARG A 24 19.83 -2.29 7.09
C ARG A 24 19.21 -2.05 5.72
N LEU A 25 18.56 -3.04 5.14
CA LEU A 25 17.91 -2.91 3.85
C LEU A 25 16.78 -1.87 3.90
N GLY A 26 15.92 -1.90 4.93
CA GLY A 26 14.87 -0.89 5.12
C GLY A 26 15.43 0.53 5.27
N ILE A 27 16.53 0.71 6.01
CA ILE A 27 17.20 2.02 6.16
C ILE A 27 17.79 2.50 4.83
N VAL A 28 18.43 1.62 4.06
CA VAL A 28 18.98 1.96 2.74
C VAL A 28 17.87 2.38 1.78
N LEU A 29 16.75 1.63 1.73
CA LEU A 29 15.60 1.97 0.89
C LEU A 29 15.00 3.32 1.30
N LEU A 30 14.85 3.59 2.59
CA LEU A 30 14.39 4.88 3.09
C LEU A 30 15.34 6.02 2.71
N ALA A 31 16.66 5.81 2.78
CA ALA A 31 17.65 6.79 2.38
C ALA A 31 17.59 7.09 0.87
N ILE A 32 17.38 6.07 0.03
CA ILE A 32 17.18 6.23 -1.41
C ILE A 32 15.90 7.04 -1.69
N LEU A 33 14.79 6.70 -1.03
CA LEU A 33 13.54 7.43 -1.18
C LEU A 33 13.65 8.88 -0.72
N ALA A 34 14.31 9.13 0.40
CA ALA A 34 14.58 10.48 0.89
C ALA A 34 15.44 11.27 -0.10
N LEU A 35 16.48 10.66 -0.68
CA LEU A 35 17.30 11.30 -1.70
C LEU A 35 16.48 11.65 -2.95
N LEU A 36 15.71 10.71 -3.49
CA LEU A 36 14.86 10.95 -4.66
C LEU A 36 13.84 12.05 -4.40
N PHE A 37 13.22 12.06 -3.22
CA PHE A 37 12.29 13.10 -2.83
C PHE A 37 12.99 14.45 -2.63
N GLY A 38 14.19 14.49 -2.05
CA GLY A 38 15.00 15.70 -1.94
C GLY A 38 15.36 16.29 -3.31
N LEU A 39 15.76 15.45 -4.27
CA LEU A 39 16.02 15.86 -5.65
C LEU A 39 14.77 16.40 -6.35
N LEU A 40 13.60 15.81 -6.06
CA LEU A 40 12.31 16.31 -6.53
C LEU A 40 12.02 17.70 -5.95
N LEU A 41 12.18 17.88 -4.65
CA LEU A 41 11.95 19.16 -3.97
C LEU A 41 12.82 20.30 -4.52
N VAL A 42 14.06 20.02 -4.91
CA VAL A 42 14.96 21.02 -5.52
C VAL A 42 14.41 21.55 -6.85
N LYS A 43 13.60 20.76 -7.57
CA LYS A 43 12.95 21.18 -8.82
C LYS A 43 11.65 21.96 -8.60
N ILE A 44 11.14 21.99 -7.38
CA ILE A 44 9.87 22.64 -7.03
C ILE A 44 10.17 24.03 -6.51
N ASP A 45 9.66 25.05 -7.21
CA ASP A 45 9.77 26.43 -6.78
C ASP A 45 9.02 26.63 -5.45
N SER A 46 9.78 26.75 -4.36
CA SER A 46 9.27 26.81 -3.00
C SER A 46 10.28 27.48 -2.07
N THR A 47 9.81 28.01 -0.94
CA THR A 47 10.71 28.61 0.06
C THR A 47 11.55 27.54 0.75
N LEU A 48 12.78 27.87 1.12
CA LEU A 48 13.70 26.95 1.82
C LEU A 48 13.04 26.30 3.06
N SER A 49 12.28 27.09 3.83
CA SER A 49 11.54 26.59 4.99
C SER A 49 10.54 25.51 4.60
N LEU A 50 9.80 25.70 3.51
CA LEU A 50 8.80 24.75 3.06
C LEU A 50 9.43 23.48 2.48
N THR A 51 10.55 23.62 1.77
CA THR A 51 11.38 22.51 1.30
C THR A 51 11.82 21.63 2.46
N ILE A 52 12.43 22.23 3.49
CA ILE A 52 12.93 21.52 4.68
C ILE A 52 11.77 20.84 5.42
N THR A 53 10.69 21.57 5.70
CA THR A 53 9.50 21.02 6.38
C THR A 53 8.90 19.84 5.62
N SER A 54 8.79 19.93 4.28
CA SER A 54 8.25 18.86 3.45
C SER A 54 9.16 17.64 3.40
N PHE A 55 10.49 17.84 3.34
CA PHE A 55 11.46 16.75 3.41
C PHE A 55 11.34 15.96 4.71
N PHE A 56 11.31 16.64 5.85
CA PHE A 56 11.17 15.97 7.14
C PHE A 56 9.80 15.31 7.31
N ALA A 57 8.72 15.94 6.85
CA ALA A 57 7.39 15.34 6.85
C ALA A 57 7.38 14.03 6.04
N PHE A 58 7.96 14.03 4.84
CA PHE A 58 8.10 12.83 4.03
C PHE A 58 8.81 11.71 4.78
N VAL A 59 9.98 11.99 5.38
CA VAL A 59 10.72 10.98 6.16
C VAL A 59 9.90 10.46 7.34
N VAL A 60 9.20 11.33 8.07
CA VAL A 60 8.38 10.97 9.23
C VAL A 60 7.20 10.07 8.83
N PHE A 61 6.49 10.37 7.75
CA PHE A 61 5.34 9.57 7.32
C PHE A 61 5.74 8.28 6.62
N VAL A 62 6.77 8.31 5.77
CA VAL A 62 7.16 7.16 4.94
C VAL A 62 7.99 6.14 5.73
N SER A 63 8.78 6.58 6.71
CA SER A 63 9.66 5.67 7.46
C SER A 63 8.96 4.51 8.18
N PRO A 64 7.83 4.67 8.90
CA PRO A 64 7.21 3.55 9.62
C PRO A 64 6.66 2.51 8.64
N TYR A 65 6.18 2.96 7.48
CA TYR A 65 5.68 2.11 6.41
C TYR A 65 6.83 1.31 5.78
N VAL A 66 7.92 1.98 5.37
CA VAL A 66 9.07 1.28 4.77
C VAL A 66 9.68 0.32 5.77
N LEU A 67 9.86 0.73 7.03
CA LEU A 67 10.44 -0.11 8.07
C LEU A 67 9.52 -1.26 8.52
N ALA A 68 8.21 -1.22 8.23
CA ALA A 68 7.30 -2.33 8.51
C ALA A 68 7.64 -3.62 7.74
N GLY A 69 8.40 -3.51 6.64
CA GLY A 69 9.01 -4.66 5.95
C GLY A 69 10.08 -5.41 6.78
N ASN A 70 10.34 -4.98 8.02
CA ASN A 70 11.18 -5.68 8.97
C ASN A 70 10.35 -6.57 9.92
N PRO A 71 10.52 -7.91 9.86
CA PRO A 71 9.80 -8.83 10.75
C PRO A 71 10.01 -8.56 12.25
N MET A 72 11.16 -8.01 12.64
CA MET A 72 11.41 -7.65 14.04
C MET A 72 10.51 -6.51 14.51
N LEU A 73 10.32 -5.48 13.68
CA LEU A 73 9.47 -4.35 14.03
C LEU A 73 8.03 -4.82 14.23
N LEU A 74 7.51 -5.63 13.30
CA LEU A 74 6.17 -6.22 13.41
C LEU A 74 6.06 -7.09 14.67
N LYS A 75 7.09 -7.87 15.01
CA LYS A 75 7.11 -8.67 16.24
C LYS A 75 7.04 -7.79 17.50
N ILE A 76 7.84 -6.73 17.57
CA ILE A 76 7.82 -5.77 18.68
C ILE A 76 6.44 -5.13 18.81
N LEU A 77 5.84 -4.68 17.70
CA LEU A 77 4.51 -4.08 17.71
C LEU A 77 3.43 -5.07 18.16
N ARG A 78 3.55 -6.36 17.80
CA ARG A 78 2.63 -7.42 18.26
C ARG A 78 2.74 -7.62 19.76
N GLU A 79 3.95 -7.82 20.28
CA GLU A 79 4.21 -7.98 21.71
C GLU A 79 3.70 -6.76 22.50
N ASP A 80 3.93 -5.57 21.96
CA ASP A 80 3.47 -4.32 22.56
C ASP A 80 1.94 -4.21 22.63
N PHE A 81 1.27 -4.51 21.52
CA PHE A 81 -0.19 -4.51 21.46
C PHE A 81 -0.80 -5.55 22.41
N HIS A 82 -0.23 -6.75 22.50
CA HIS A 82 -0.69 -7.79 23.43
C HIS A 82 -0.55 -7.35 24.88
N ALA A 83 0.56 -6.69 25.23
CA ALA A 83 0.79 -6.19 26.57
C ALA A 83 -0.17 -5.05 26.93
N LYS A 84 -0.39 -4.09 26.02
CA LYS A 84 -1.23 -2.91 26.27
C LYS A 84 -2.06 -2.54 25.03
N PRO A 85 -3.24 -3.16 24.82
CA PRO A 85 -4.09 -2.90 23.66
C PRO A 85 -4.60 -1.46 23.53
N SER A 86 -4.59 -0.68 24.62
CA SER A 86 -4.94 0.75 24.60
C SER A 86 -3.91 1.62 23.87
N ARG A 87 -2.71 1.12 23.58
CA ARG A 87 -1.68 1.86 22.82
C ARG A 87 -2.11 2.22 21.40
N VAL A 88 -3.12 1.56 20.85
CA VAL A 88 -3.71 1.92 19.55
C VAL A 88 -4.21 3.38 19.54
N TRP A 89 -4.73 3.90 20.67
CA TRP A 89 -5.18 5.28 20.78
C TRP A 89 -4.04 6.27 20.70
N PHE A 90 -2.92 5.94 21.35
CA PHE A 90 -1.71 6.77 21.31
C PHE A 90 -1.09 6.77 19.91
N PHE A 91 -1.06 5.61 19.25
CA PHE A 91 -0.62 5.50 17.86
C PHE A 91 -1.45 6.38 16.92
N ALA A 92 -2.78 6.30 17.01
CA ALA A 92 -3.68 7.15 16.24
C ALA A 92 -3.48 8.65 16.53
N ALA A 93 -3.37 9.02 17.82
CA ALA A 93 -3.15 10.40 18.22
C ALA A 93 -1.83 10.96 17.65
N ILE A 94 -0.74 10.19 17.69
CA ILE A 94 0.54 10.59 17.07
C ILE A 94 0.38 10.83 15.57
N LEU A 95 -0.21 9.89 14.85
CA LEU A 95 -0.36 10.00 13.39
C LEU A 95 -1.17 11.24 13.02
N TRP A 96 -2.32 11.45 13.67
CA TRP A 96 -3.15 12.62 13.41
C TRP A 96 -2.44 13.92 13.79
N SER A 97 -1.79 13.97 14.96
CA SER A 97 -1.08 15.17 15.42
C SER A 97 0.10 15.52 14.50
N ALA A 98 0.80 14.53 13.95
CA ALA A 98 1.86 14.74 12.96
C ALA A 98 1.31 15.38 11.67
N VAL A 99 0.14 14.93 11.19
CA VAL A 99 -0.52 15.54 10.02
C VAL A 99 -0.91 16.98 10.32
N GLN A 100 -1.52 17.24 11.47
CA GLN A 100 -1.94 18.59 11.84
C GLN A 100 -0.74 19.52 12.02
N LEU A 101 0.33 19.05 12.66
CA LEU A 101 1.56 19.82 12.82
C LEU A 101 2.15 20.19 11.45
N TYR A 102 2.25 19.22 10.53
CA TYR A 102 2.71 19.52 9.18
C TYR A 102 1.79 20.50 8.44
N ALA A 103 0.47 20.33 8.55
CA ALA A 103 -0.49 21.23 7.92
C ALA A 103 -0.34 22.67 8.44
N ILE A 104 -0.13 22.86 9.74
CA ILE A 104 0.13 24.19 10.33
C ILE A 104 1.44 24.77 9.81
N LEU A 105 2.54 24.00 9.86
CA LEU A 105 3.87 24.46 9.44
C LEU A 105 3.97 24.74 7.94
N SER A 106 3.10 24.13 7.12
CA SER A 106 3.05 24.31 5.67
C SER A 106 1.96 25.27 5.21
N GLY A 107 1.19 25.86 6.13
CA GLY A 107 0.10 26.80 5.80
C GLY A 107 -1.14 26.14 5.18
N GLN A 108 -1.28 24.81 5.29
CA GLN A 108 -2.40 24.03 4.77
C GLN A 108 -3.48 23.72 5.82
N PHE A 109 -3.33 24.22 7.06
CA PHE A 109 -4.24 23.86 8.14
C PHE A 109 -5.65 24.41 7.92
N LEU A 110 -6.62 23.50 7.95
CA LEU A 110 -8.05 23.82 7.95
C LEU A 110 -8.74 23.05 9.08
N PHE A 111 -9.40 23.78 9.98
CA PHE A 111 -10.06 23.17 11.14
C PHE A 111 -11.09 22.09 10.76
N ILE A 112 -11.87 22.32 9.70
CA ILE A 112 -12.86 21.36 9.22
C ILE A 112 -12.21 20.07 8.70
N HIS A 113 -11.04 20.17 8.05
CA HIS A 113 -10.28 19.01 7.59
C HIS A 113 -9.66 18.25 8.77
N ALA A 114 -9.12 18.98 9.75
CA ALA A 114 -8.61 18.41 11.00
C ALA A 114 -9.69 17.61 11.75
N LEU A 115 -10.89 18.18 11.89
CA LEU A 115 -12.03 17.53 12.52
C LEU A 115 -12.47 16.27 11.74
N LYS A 116 -12.62 16.38 10.42
CA LYS A 116 -13.01 15.27 9.54
C LYS A 116 -12.03 14.10 9.63
N THR A 117 -10.73 14.36 9.50
CA THR A 117 -9.68 13.33 9.59
C THR A 117 -9.56 12.76 10.99
N GLY A 118 -9.79 13.57 12.03
CA GLY A 118 -9.82 13.13 13.43
C GLY A 118 -10.97 12.18 13.73
N ILE A 119 -12.19 12.50 13.27
CA ILE A 119 -13.35 11.62 13.37
C ILE A 119 -13.11 10.31 12.62
N TRP A 120 -12.64 10.39 11.37
CA TRP A 120 -12.34 9.22 10.55
C TRP A 120 -11.32 8.28 11.24
N LEU A 121 -10.20 8.83 11.71
CA LEU A 121 -9.17 8.04 12.38
C LEU A 121 -9.66 7.51 13.74
N GLY A 122 -10.47 8.28 14.47
CA GLY A 122 -11.10 7.86 15.71
C GLY A 122 -11.99 6.63 15.50
N ILE A 123 -12.86 6.65 14.49
CA ILE A 123 -13.72 5.51 14.13
C ILE A 123 -12.85 4.31 13.73
N ALA A 124 -11.84 4.49 12.87
CA ALA A 124 -10.94 3.41 12.49
C ALA A 124 -10.24 2.78 13.71
N THR A 125 -9.79 3.61 14.65
CA THR A 125 -9.13 3.19 15.89
C THR A 125 -10.06 2.37 16.80
N VAL A 126 -11.32 2.80 16.93
CA VAL A 126 -12.37 2.04 17.62
C VAL A 126 -12.51 0.65 16.99
N LEU A 127 -12.68 0.57 15.67
CA LEU A 127 -12.85 -0.71 14.96
C LEU A 127 -11.63 -1.63 15.16
N VAL A 128 -10.41 -1.10 15.00
CA VAL A 128 -9.16 -1.86 15.23
C VAL A 128 -9.12 -2.45 16.64
N ARG A 129 -9.53 -1.67 17.65
CA ARG A 129 -9.56 -2.13 19.04
C ARG A 129 -10.57 -3.28 19.27
N PHE A 130 -11.64 -3.34 18.49
CA PHE A 130 -12.68 -4.36 18.57
C PHE A 130 -12.39 -5.60 17.72
N LEU A 131 -11.57 -5.50 16.66
CA LEU A 131 -11.24 -6.63 15.78
C LEU A 131 -10.87 -7.91 16.55
N ARG A 132 -10.05 -7.79 17.60
CA ARG A 132 -9.56 -8.94 18.39
C ARG A 132 -10.65 -9.78 19.06
N GLN A 133 -11.85 -9.21 19.24
CA GLN A 133 -12.96 -9.89 19.91
C GLN A 133 -13.70 -10.86 18.97
N PHE A 134 -13.50 -10.73 17.66
CA PHE A 134 -14.21 -11.52 16.65
C PHE A 134 -13.24 -12.43 15.90
N LYS A 135 -13.72 -13.58 15.45
CA LYS A 135 -12.94 -14.47 14.56
C LYS A 135 -12.85 -13.88 13.16
N VAL A 136 -11.84 -14.29 12.39
CA VAL A 136 -11.70 -13.93 10.97
C VAL A 136 -12.42 -14.98 10.11
N PRO A 137 -13.20 -14.58 9.09
CA PRO A 137 -13.60 -13.21 8.79
C PRO A 137 -14.71 -12.72 9.74
N SER A 138 -14.79 -11.41 9.96
CA SER A 138 -15.92 -10.75 10.61
C SER A 138 -16.40 -9.55 9.79
N ALA A 139 -17.63 -9.10 10.03
CA ALA A 139 -18.14 -7.88 9.40
C ALA A 139 -17.24 -6.65 9.66
N LEU A 140 -16.58 -6.59 10.83
CA LEU A 140 -15.65 -5.51 11.17
C LEU A 140 -14.41 -5.49 10.25
N ASP A 141 -13.95 -6.64 9.75
CA ASP A 141 -12.83 -6.67 8.82
C ASP A 141 -13.20 -5.99 7.49
N TYR A 142 -14.40 -6.24 6.99
CA TYR A 142 -14.88 -5.60 5.76
C TYR A 142 -15.17 -4.12 5.96
N ILE A 143 -15.83 -3.76 7.07
CA ILE A 143 -16.13 -2.36 7.40
C ILE A 143 -14.83 -1.55 7.54
N LEU A 144 -13.82 -2.09 8.24
CA LEU A 144 -12.55 -1.39 8.39
C LEU A 144 -11.81 -1.24 7.06
N VAL A 145 -11.77 -2.28 6.21
CA VAL A 145 -11.19 -2.18 4.86
C VAL A 145 -11.87 -1.06 4.08
N LEU A 146 -13.20 -1.04 4.02
CA LEU A 146 -13.96 -0.02 3.29
C LEU A 146 -13.75 1.37 3.88
N LEU A 147 -13.69 1.50 5.21
CA LEU A 147 -13.45 2.77 5.90
C LEU A 147 -12.05 3.34 5.60
N LEU A 148 -11.03 2.48 5.49
CA LEU A 148 -9.66 2.92 5.20
C LEU A 148 -9.46 3.21 3.72
N TRP A 149 -10.08 2.44 2.84
CA TRP A 149 -9.86 2.51 1.39
C TRP A 149 -10.77 3.53 0.70
N LEU A 150 -12.09 3.44 0.84
CA LEU A 150 -13.01 4.23 0.03
C LEU A 150 -12.81 5.75 0.18
N PRO A 151 -12.67 6.32 1.39
CA PRO A 151 -12.49 7.77 1.53
C PRO A 151 -11.25 8.32 0.81
N ILE A 152 -10.20 7.51 0.67
CA ILE A 152 -8.99 7.83 -0.09
C ILE A 152 -9.28 7.73 -1.59
N GLU A 153 -9.89 6.63 -2.02
CA GLU A 153 -10.24 6.36 -3.43
C GLU A 153 -11.10 7.48 -4.05
N ILE A 154 -12.08 7.98 -3.30
CA ILE A 154 -12.97 9.06 -3.76
C ILE A 154 -12.45 10.46 -3.41
N GLY A 155 -11.24 10.59 -2.87
CA GLY A 155 -10.60 11.86 -2.57
C GLY A 155 -11.20 12.66 -1.40
N THR A 156 -12.09 12.06 -0.60
CA THR A 156 -12.75 12.81 0.48
C THR A 156 -11.82 13.23 1.61
N LEU A 157 -10.69 12.56 1.83
CA LEU A 157 -9.73 12.93 2.88
C LEU A 157 -8.61 13.86 2.38
N GLN A 158 -8.60 14.19 1.08
CA GLN A 158 -7.63 15.11 0.51
C GLN A 158 -7.79 16.51 1.13
N GLY A 159 -6.67 17.23 1.26
CA GLY A 159 -6.64 18.58 1.82
C GLY A 159 -5.27 19.01 2.35
N VAL A 160 -4.35 18.07 2.50
CA VAL A 160 -2.94 18.33 2.81
C VAL A 160 -2.09 17.56 1.80
N SER A 161 -1.03 18.17 1.29
CA SER A 161 -0.09 17.50 0.40
C SER A 161 1.37 17.77 0.77
N ILE A 162 2.24 16.81 0.47
CA ILE A 162 3.69 16.86 0.70
C ILE A 162 4.41 16.76 -0.64
N PRO A 163 5.14 17.80 -1.08
CA PRO A 163 5.07 19.18 -0.61
C PRO A 163 3.71 19.84 -0.94
N PRO A 164 3.42 21.05 -0.42
CA PRO A 164 2.15 21.74 -0.68
C PRO A 164 1.98 22.17 -2.14
N VAL A 165 3.10 22.43 -2.81
CA VAL A 165 3.16 22.80 -4.23
C VAL A 165 3.31 21.53 -5.05
N GLN A 166 2.52 21.33 -6.12
CA GLN A 166 2.48 20.11 -6.97
C GLN A 166 1.94 18.82 -6.31
N GLY A 167 1.90 18.75 -4.98
CA GLY A 167 1.13 17.74 -4.23
C GLY A 167 1.48 16.28 -4.52
N VAL A 168 2.73 15.89 -4.23
CA VAL A 168 3.28 14.57 -4.59
C VAL A 168 2.71 13.43 -3.73
N LEU A 169 2.49 13.69 -2.44
CA LEU A 169 2.05 12.69 -1.48
C LEU A 169 0.95 13.25 -0.57
N ASP A 170 -0.17 12.54 -0.45
CA ASP A 170 -1.18 12.80 0.58
C ASP A 170 -0.83 12.03 1.87
N PRO A 171 -0.51 12.71 2.99
CA PRO A 171 -0.20 12.04 4.24
C PRO A 171 -1.35 11.20 4.78
N MET A 172 -2.61 11.50 4.46
CA MET A 172 -3.76 10.70 4.90
C MET A 172 -3.77 9.31 4.26
N THR A 173 -3.28 9.18 3.02
CA THR A 173 -3.09 7.89 2.36
C THR A 173 -2.08 7.03 3.12
N ILE A 174 -0.97 7.64 3.55
CA ILE A 174 0.04 6.96 4.37
C ILE A 174 -0.50 6.60 5.75
N VAL A 175 -1.27 7.49 6.39
CA VAL A 175 -1.93 7.19 7.67
C VAL A 175 -2.88 6.00 7.52
N ALA A 176 -3.70 5.96 6.47
CA ALA A 176 -4.59 4.82 6.18
C ALA A 176 -3.80 3.52 6.01
N LEU A 177 -2.70 3.56 5.26
CA LEU A 177 -1.80 2.41 5.08
C LEU A 177 -1.17 1.94 6.40
N LEU A 178 -0.72 2.86 7.26
CA LEU A 178 -0.15 2.53 8.56
C LEU A 178 -1.19 1.91 9.49
N VAL A 179 -2.43 2.41 9.49
CA VAL A 179 -3.54 1.83 10.23
C VAL A 179 -3.90 0.45 9.68
N LEU A 180 -3.89 0.25 8.35
CA LEU A 180 -4.10 -1.05 7.70
C LEU A 180 -3.03 -2.06 8.13
N ILE A 181 -1.75 -1.69 8.06
CA ILE A 181 -0.63 -2.54 8.53
C ILE A 181 -0.80 -2.89 10.00
N TYR A 182 -1.11 -1.90 10.85
CA TYR A 182 -1.33 -2.15 12.28
C TYR A 182 -2.52 -3.10 12.52
N ALA A 183 -3.66 -2.84 11.88
CA ALA A 183 -4.85 -3.66 12.02
C ALA A 183 -4.62 -5.12 11.60
N TYR A 184 -4.01 -5.35 10.44
CA TYR A 184 -3.98 -6.69 9.86
C TYR A 184 -2.69 -7.45 10.12
N LEU A 185 -1.53 -6.78 10.13
CA LEU A 185 -0.24 -7.45 10.40
C LEU A 185 0.08 -7.49 11.89
N VAL A 186 -0.43 -6.56 12.70
CA VAL A 186 -0.20 -6.55 14.16
C VAL A 186 -1.38 -7.16 14.92
N VAL A 187 -2.60 -6.64 14.75
CA VAL A 187 -3.77 -7.14 15.52
C VAL A 187 -4.28 -8.48 14.99
N ARG A 188 -4.56 -8.62 13.68
CA ARG A 188 -4.98 -9.90 13.07
C ARG A 188 -3.83 -10.88 12.83
N GLN A 189 -2.58 -10.41 12.86
CA GLN A 189 -1.36 -11.20 12.64
C GLN A 189 -1.36 -11.96 11.31
N PHE A 190 -1.91 -11.38 10.25
CA PHE A 190 -1.78 -11.95 8.92
C PHE A 190 -0.30 -12.03 8.55
N ASP A 191 0.10 -13.24 8.15
CA ASP A 191 1.41 -13.47 7.56
C ASP A 191 1.30 -13.28 6.05
N VAL A 192 1.98 -12.24 5.57
CA VAL A 192 1.98 -11.80 4.17
C VAL A 192 3.40 -11.77 3.60
N GLY A 193 4.38 -12.28 4.35
CA GLY A 193 5.79 -12.24 3.96
C GLY A 193 6.30 -10.83 3.63
N PHE A 194 5.93 -9.83 4.43
CA PHE A 194 6.39 -8.46 4.24
C PHE A 194 7.89 -8.36 4.55
N SER A 195 8.71 -8.49 3.50
CA SER A 195 10.16 -8.37 3.54
C SER A 195 10.67 -7.96 2.17
N TYR A 196 11.66 -7.06 2.12
CA TYR A 196 12.29 -6.65 0.86
C TYR A 196 13.28 -7.69 0.29
N ARG A 197 13.39 -8.86 0.91
CA ARG A 197 14.26 -9.94 0.42
C ARG A 197 13.54 -10.80 -0.61
N LEU A 198 13.85 -10.56 -1.87
CA LEU A 198 13.48 -11.46 -2.96
C LEU A 198 14.65 -12.41 -3.25
N SER A 199 14.36 -13.71 -3.30
CA SER A 199 15.29 -14.74 -3.76
C SER A 199 15.29 -14.80 -5.28
N GLY A 200 16.28 -15.47 -5.87
CA GLY A 200 16.31 -15.69 -7.33
C GLY A 200 15.07 -16.42 -7.85
N GLU A 201 14.49 -17.33 -7.06
CA GLU A 201 13.25 -18.02 -7.44
C GLU A 201 12.04 -17.07 -7.38
N ASP A 202 11.97 -16.17 -6.39
CA ASP A 202 10.91 -15.15 -6.35
C ASP A 202 10.97 -14.25 -7.60
N VAL A 203 12.18 -13.82 -7.98
CA VAL A 203 12.40 -13.02 -9.19
C VAL A 203 12.01 -13.79 -10.44
N ARG A 204 12.38 -15.07 -10.53
CA ARG A 204 11.99 -15.93 -11.65
C ARG A 204 10.47 -16.03 -11.80
N VAL A 205 9.75 -16.27 -10.71
CA VAL A 205 8.28 -16.32 -10.71
C VAL A 205 7.70 -14.98 -11.18
N VAL A 206 8.17 -13.85 -10.63
CA VAL A 206 7.75 -12.50 -11.04
C VAL A 206 7.95 -12.28 -12.54
N ILE A 207 9.12 -12.60 -13.09
CA ILE A 207 9.43 -12.36 -14.50
C ILE A 207 8.61 -13.25 -15.44
N LEU A 208 8.47 -14.54 -15.12
CA LEU A 208 7.70 -15.46 -15.96
C LEU A 208 6.22 -15.07 -16.00
N ASP A 209 5.63 -14.79 -14.84
CA ASP A 209 4.22 -14.38 -14.75
C ASP A 209 4.00 -12.99 -15.38
N PHE A 210 4.98 -12.07 -15.26
CA PHE A 210 4.96 -10.78 -15.96
C PHE A 210 4.95 -10.97 -17.49
N ILE A 211 5.81 -11.82 -18.05
CA ILE A 211 5.87 -12.05 -19.50
C ILE A 211 4.54 -12.56 -20.02
N VAL A 212 3.92 -13.54 -19.32
CA VAL A 212 2.63 -14.10 -19.73
C VAL A 212 1.54 -13.02 -19.69
N PHE A 213 1.45 -12.25 -18.60
CA PHE A 213 0.50 -11.14 -18.50
C PHE A 213 0.74 -10.10 -19.60
N PHE A 214 1.99 -9.73 -19.85
CA PHE A 214 2.36 -8.70 -20.81
C PHE A 214 1.90 -9.03 -22.23
N PHE A 215 2.02 -10.29 -22.65
CA PHE A 215 1.47 -10.73 -23.93
C PHE A 215 -0.05 -10.59 -24.00
N ILE A 216 -0.77 -10.95 -22.93
CA ILE A 216 -2.23 -10.78 -22.86
C ILE A 216 -2.59 -9.29 -22.93
N ALA A 217 -1.88 -8.46 -22.16
CA ALA A 217 -2.10 -7.02 -22.08
C ALA A 217 -1.85 -6.32 -23.41
N ILE A 218 -0.77 -6.65 -24.13
CA ILE A 218 -0.52 -6.12 -25.48
C ILE A 218 -1.63 -6.53 -26.44
N ILE A 219 -1.99 -7.81 -26.49
CA ILE A 219 -3.00 -8.30 -27.44
C ILE A 219 -4.33 -7.59 -27.20
N VAL A 220 -4.82 -7.61 -25.96
CA VAL A 220 -6.10 -6.98 -25.60
C VAL A 220 -6.02 -5.47 -25.74
N GLY A 221 -4.94 -4.85 -25.26
CA GLY A 221 -4.74 -3.40 -25.27
C GLY A 221 -4.70 -2.82 -26.68
N MET A 222 -3.95 -3.45 -27.59
CA MET A 222 -3.86 -3.02 -28.99
C MET A 222 -5.17 -3.27 -29.75
N LEU A 223 -5.81 -4.43 -29.57
CA LEU A 223 -7.07 -4.76 -30.25
C LEU A 223 -8.24 -3.86 -29.82
N THR A 224 -8.20 -3.32 -28.61
CA THR A 224 -9.24 -2.44 -28.07
C THR A 224 -8.93 -0.96 -28.24
N GLY A 225 -7.73 -0.61 -28.73
CA GLY A 225 -7.24 0.77 -28.81
C GLY A 225 -6.94 1.39 -27.44
N PHE A 226 -6.79 0.57 -26.40
CA PHE A 226 -6.42 1.00 -25.05
C PHE A 226 -4.92 1.29 -24.91
N LEU A 227 -4.07 0.57 -25.67
CA LEU A 227 -2.64 0.85 -25.74
C LEU A 227 -2.29 1.48 -27.08
N SER A 228 -1.53 2.56 -27.02
CA SER A 228 -0.81 3.13 -28.16
C SER A 228 0.68 3.20 -27.81
N ILE A 229 1.58 2.98 -28.79
CA ILE A 229 3.02 3.08 -28.53
C ILE A 229 3.35 4.56 -28.33
N THR A 230 4.07 4.87 -27.25
CA THR A 230 4.42 6.27 -26.95
C THR A 230 5.41 6.82 -27.97
N ASP A 231 5.19 8.07 -28.38
CA ASP A 231 6.13 8.81 -29.24
C ASP A 231 7.29 9.43 -28.43
N ARG A 232 7.24 9.35 -27.09
CA ARG A 232 8.20 10.01 -26.21
C ARG A 232 8.78 9.03 -25.20
N MET A 233 10.08 8.79 -25.29
CA MET A 233 10.80 8.04 -24.27
C MET A 233 11.11 8.94 -23.07
N PRO A 234 10.68 8.58 -21.84
CA PRO A 234 11.06 9.32 -20.64
C PRO A 234 12.58 9.27 -20.42
N SER A 235 13.13 10.30 -19.77
CA SER A 235 14.55 10.31 -19.43
C SER A 235 14.90 9.20 -18.43
N LEU A 236 16.15 8.72 -18.43
CA LEU A 236 16.59 7.68 -17.50
C LEU A 236 16.36 8.05 -16.03
N GLY A 237 16.57 9.33 -15.67
CA GLY A 237 16.30 9.82 -14.33
C GLY A 237 14.82 9.77 -13.95
N ASP A 238 13.93 10.02 -14.91
CA ASP A 238 12.48 9.94 -14.71
C ASP A 238 12.03 8.48 -14.57
N LEU A 239 12.52 7.59 -15.44
CA LEU A 239 12.28 6.15 -15.35
C LEU A 239 12.67 5.58 -13.98
N ILE A 240 13.86 5.93 -13.46
CA ILE A 240 14.33 5.46 -12.14
C ILE A 240 13.46 6.02 -11.01
N SER A 241 13.14 7.32 -11.08
CA SER A 241 12.31 7.98 -10.06
C SER A 241 10.90 7.40 -10.03
N ARG A 242 10.31 7.17 -11.22
CA ARG A 242 9.00 6.56 -11.39
C ARG A 242 8.98 5.11 -10.93
N PHE A 243 10.03 4.34 -11.20
CA PHE A 243 10.15 2.96 -10.71
C PHE A 243 10.05 2.89 -9.19
N ALA A 244 10.80 3.74 -8.48
CA ALA A 244 10.74 3.82 -7.02
C ALA A 244 9.37 4.32 -6.53
N ALA A 245 8.81 5.34 -7.20
CA ALA A 245 7.52 5.91 -6.82
C ALA A 245 6.37 4.90 -6.97
N ILE A 246 6.30 4.21 -8.11
CA ILE A 246 5.32 3.15 -8.36
C ILE A 246 5.45 2.07 -7.30
N PHE A 247 6.66 1.55 -7.06
CA PHE A 247 6.83 0.45 -6.10
C PHE A 247 6.35 0.83 -4.70
N PHE A 248 6.79 1.98 -4.17
CA PHE A 248 6.55 2.34 -2.78
C PHE A 248 5.22 3.06 -2.53
N PHE A 249 4.65 3.74 -3.52
CA PHE A 249 3.44 4.57 -3.30
C PHE A 249 2.21 4.09 -4.07
N ILE A 250 2.35 3.12 -4.97
CA ILE A 250 1.24 2.53 -5.73
C ILE A 250 1.20 1.01 -5.48
N ALA A 251 2.16 0.28 -6.03
CA ALA A 251 2.15 -1.17 -6.05
C ALA A 251 2.18 -1.79 -4.65
N LEU A 252 3.13 -1.44 -3.79
CA LEU A 252 3.23 -2.05 -2.45
C LEU A 252 2.03 -1.69 -1.54
N PRO A 253 1.56 -0.44 -1.47
CA PRO A 253 0.32 -0.10 -0.75
C PRO A 253 -0.91 -0.86 -1.26
N GLU A 254 -1.11 -0.92 -2.57
CA GLU A 254 -2.24 -1.66 -3.16
C GLU A 254 -2.12 -3.16 -2.89
N GLU A 255 -0.94 -3.76 -3.07
CA GLU A 255 -0.76 -5.18 -2.76
C GLU A 255 -1.00 -5.48 -1.28
N LEU A 256 -0.55 -4.62 -0.36
CA LEU A 256 -0.86 -4.76 1.07
C LEU A 256 -2.37 -4.76 1.33
N LEU A 257 -3.15 -3.92 0.64
CA LEU A 257 -4.60 -3.90 0.73
C LEU A 257 -5.24 -5.15 0.10
N PHE A 258 -4.98 -5.41 -1.18
CA PHE A 258 -5.69 -6.43 -1.93
C PHE A 258 -5.22 -7.85 -1.64
N ARG A 259 -3.90 -8.08 -1.53
CA ARG A 259 -3.31 -9.41 -1.30
C ARG A 259 -3.03 -9.63 0.18
N GLY A 260 -2.55 -8.59 0.86
CA GLY A 260 -2.23 -8.65 2.27
C GLY A 260 -3.46 -8.72 3.18
N VAL A 261 -4.58 -8.09 2.77
CA VAL A 261 -5.81 -8.01 3.58
C VAL A 261 -7.01 -8.66 2.90
N ILE A 262 -7.51 -8.11 1.79
CA ILE A 262 -8.77 -8.55 1.16
C ILE A 262 -8.71 -10.04 0.80
N PHE A 263 -7.67 -10.47 0.10
CA PHE A 263 -7.45 -11.88 -0.22
C PHE A 263 -7.38 -12.76 1.03
N LYS A 264 -6.65 -12.35 2.08
CA LYS A 264 -6.53 -13.13 3.33
C LYS A 264 -7.86 -13.27 4.07
N VAL A 265 -8.68 -12.22 4.08
CA VAL A 265 -10.03 -12.27 4.65
C VAL A 265 -10.92 -13.22 3.83
N LEU A 266 -10.89 -13.12 2.50
CA LEU A 266 -11.65 -14.00 1.60
C LEU A 266 -11.17 -15.46 1.66
N GLU A 267 -9.87 -15.70 1.81
CA GLU A 267 -9.29 -17.02 2.00
C GLU A 267 -9.84 -17.69 3.26
N GLN A 268 -9.96 -16.94 4.36
CA GLN A 268 -10.61 -17.43 5.58
C GLN A 268 -12.13 -17.59 5.39
N GLN A 269 -12.79 -16.70 4.65
CA GLN A 269 -14.23 -16.81 4.37
C GLN A 269 -14.59 -18.07 3.60
N PHE A 270 -13.79 -18.44 2.61
CA PHE A 270 -14.02 -19.63 1.81
C PHE A 270 -13.41 -20.89 2.42
N LYS A 271 -12.76 -20.80 3.58
CA LYS A 271 -12.13 -21.96 4.25
C LYS A 271 -13.15 -23.10 4.44
N GLY A 272 -12.74 -24.31 4.05
CA GLY A 272 -13.59 -25.51 4.08
C GLY A 272 -14.45 -25.72 2.83
N GLN A 273 -14.50 -24.76 1.90
CA GLN A 273 -15.16 -24.93 0.61
C GLN A 273 -14.23 -25.56 -0.44
N LYS A 274 -14.80 -26.25 -1.44
CA LYS A 274 -14.05 -26.72 -2.61
C LYS A 274 -13.40 -25.54 -3.32
N ARG A 275 -12.11 -25.64 -3.64
CA ARG A 275 -11.29 -24.61 -4.31
C ARG A 275 -11.29 -23.24 -3.60
N ALA A 276 -11.31 -23.24 -2.27
CA ALA A 276 -11.36 -22.03 -1.43
C ALA A 276 -10.37 -20.93 -1.87
N VAL A 277 -9.09 -21.29 -2.04
CA VAL A 277 -8.02 -20.35 -2.45
C VAL A 277 -8.28 -19.78 -3.83
N ALA A 278 -8.72 -20.61 -4.79
CA ALA A 278 -9.03 -20.14 -6.14
C ALA A 278 -10.25 -19.19 -6.16
N LYS A 279 -11.28 -19.47 -5.34
CA LYS A 279 -12.40 -18.54 -5.16
C LYS A 279 -11.94 -17.20 -4.58
N ALA A 280 -11.12 -17.24 -3.54
CA ALA A 280 -10.56 -16.03 -2.92
C ALA A 280 -9.76 -15.21 -3.95
N MET A 281 -8.90 -15.87 -4.72
CA MET A 281 -8.10 -15.26 -5.78
C MET A 281 -8.96 -14.61 -6.86
N VAL A 282 -9.99 -15.31 -7.38
CA VAL A 282 -10.88 -14.76 -8.42
C VAL A 282 -11.64 -13.55 -7.87
N VAL A 283 -12.24 -13.67 -6.68
CA VAL A 283 -13.03 -12.58 -6.08
C VAL A 283 -12.14 -11.38 -5.76
N SER A 284 -10.95 -11.57 -5.18
CA SER A 284 -10.03 -10.45 -4.90
C SER A 284 -9.55 -9.77 -6.16
N SER A 285 -9.35 -10.51 -7.26
CA SER A 285 -8.92 -9.95 -8.55
C SER A 285 -10.01 -9.13 -9.21
N VAL A 286 -11.27 -9.56 -9.12
CA VAL A 286 -12.42 -8.77 -9.60
C VAL A 286 -12.58 -7.50 -8.77
N ILE A 287 -12.44 -7.58 -7.45
CA ILE A 287 -12.47 -6.39 -6.58
C ILE A 287 -11.34 -5.41 -6.96
N PHE A 288 -10.14 -5.92 -7.25
CA PHE A 288 -9.03 -5.09 -7.73
C PHE A 288 -9.34 -4.42 -9.07
N GLY A 289 -9.91 -5.12 -10.04
CA GLY A 289 -10.32 -4.50 -11.31
C GLY A 289 -11.40 -3.43 -11.12
N LEU A 290 -12.42 -3.72 -10.32
CA LEU A 290 -13.51 -2.78 -10.02
C LEU A 290 -13.05 -1.55 -9.22
N ALA A 291 -11.97 -1.67 -8.43
CA ALA A 291 -11.36 -0.54 -7.74
C ALA A 291 -10.98 0.60 -8.72
N HIS A 292 -10.66 0.26 -9.97
CA HIS A 292 -10.21 1.19 -10.99
C HIS A 292 -11.34 1.78 -11.84
N ILE A 293 -12.59 1.71 -11.37
CA ILE A 293 -13.76 2.21 -12.11
C ILE A 293 -13.75 3.73 -12.35
N ASN A 294 -13.05 4.48 -11.50
CA ASN A 294 -12.86 5.94 -11.60
C ASN A 294 -11.66 6.33 -12.47
N ASN A 295 -10.98 5.37 -13.11
CA ASN A 295 -9.79 5.66 -13.91
C ASN A 295 -10.17 6.46 -15.19
N PRO A 296 -9.42 7.53 -15.54
CA PRO A 296 -9.77 8.41 -16.65
C PRO A 296 -9.28 7.91 -18.03
N VAL A 297 -8.96 6.63 -18.19
CA VAL A 297 -8.40 6.07 -19.44
C VAL A 297 -9.47 5.38 -20.28
N ALA A 298 -9.58 5.81 -21.55
CA ALA A 298 -10.47 5.26 -22.57
C ALA A 298 -10.02 3.86 -23.03
N PRO A 299 -10.88 3.04 -23.66
CA PRO A 299 -12.26 3.30 -24.07
C PRO A 299 -13.29 3.16 -22.94
N PHE A 300 -14.38 3.94 -23.04
CA PHE A 300 -15.43 3.98 -22.03
C PHE A 300 -16.74 3.36 -22.53
N ILE A 301 -17.42 2.64 -21.65
CA ILE A 301 -18.86 2.40 -21.76
C ILE A 301 -19.58 3.53 -21.04
N LYS A 302 -20.50 4.19 -21.74
CA LYS A 302 -21.32 5.28 -21.21
C LYS A 302 -22.63 4.72 -20.66
N LEU A 303 -22.86 4.91 -19.36
CA LEU A 303 -24.11 4.53 -18.70
C LEU A 303 -24.82 5.78 -18.18
N ASN A 304 -26.04 6.03 -18.67
CA ASN A 304 -26.89 7.11 -18.16
C ASN A 304 -27.78 6.56 -17.05
N LEU A 305 -27.69 7.12 -15.85
CA LEU A 305 -28.58 6.82 -14.74
C LEU A 305 -29.19 8.12 -14.23
N GLY A 306 -30.42 8.42 -14.68
CA GLY A 306 -31.07 9.71 -14.44
C GLY A 306 -30.30 10.84 -15.12
N SER A 307 -29.92 11.87 -14.35
CA SER A 307 -29.13 13.02 -14.80
C SER A 307 -27.61 12.78 -14.77
N THR A 308 -27.15 11.62 -14.30
CA THR A 308 -25.72 11.33 -14.13
C THR A 308 -25.24 10.40 -15.24
N LEU A 309 -24.20 10.84 -15.96
CA LEU A 309 -23.48 10.04 -16.94
C LEU A 309 -22.26 9.40 -16.27
N PHE A 310 -22.20 8.08 -16.29
CA PHE A 310 -21.05 7.29 -15.84
C PHE A 310 -20.21 6.87 -17.04
N ASN A 311 -18.93 7.25 -17.04
CA ASN A 311 -17.94 6.77 -18.01
C ASN A 311 -17.17 5.61 -17.36
N ILE A 312 -17.46 4.37 -17.79
CA ILE A 312 -16.87 3.16 -17.21
C ILE A 312 -15.69 2.71 -18.08
N PRO A 313 -14.43 2.77 -17.59
CA PRO A 313 -13.23 2.37 -18.33
C PRO A 313 -13.11 0.83 -18.38
N TRP A 314 -13.96 0.19 -19.18
CA TRP A 314 -14.15 -1.26 -19.13
C TRP A 314 -12.90 -2.07 -19.49
N VAL A 315 -12.06 -1.59 -20.42
CA VAL A 315 -10.79 -2.26 -20.75
C VAL A 315 -9.81 -2.16 -19.60
N TYR A 316 -9.73 -0.99 -18.96
CA TYR A 316 -8.89 -0.81 -17.77
C TYR A 316 -9.33 -1.79 -16.67
N ILE A 317 -10.63 -1.85 -16.37
CA ILE A 317 -11.19 -2.77 -15.35
C ILE A 317 -10.86 -4.23 -15.69
N LEU A 318 -11.00 -4.61 -16.97
CA LEU A 318 -10.69 -5.97 -17.44
C LEU A 318 -9.21 -6.30 -17.27
N LEU A 319 -8.31 -5.45 -17.80
CA LEU A 319 -6.86 -5.65 -17.71
C LEU A 319 -6.38 -5.61 -16.27
N ALA A 320 -6.90 -4.70 -15.44
CA ALA A 320 -6.64 -4.65 -14.01
C ALA A 320 -7.14 -5.92 -13.31
N THR A 321 -8.29 -6.49 -13.69
CA THR A 321 -8.75 -7.78 -13.14
C THR A 321 -7.78 -8.92 -13.48
N VAL A 322 -7.30 -8.97 -14.73
CA VAL A 322 -6.35 -10.00 -15.17
C VAL A 322 -4.98 -9.81 -14.49
N ALA A 323 -4.46 -8.59 -14.43
CA ALA A 323 -3.25 -8.25 -13.66
C ALA A 323 -3.43 -8.62 -12.18
N GLY A 324 -4.61 -8.30 -11.66
CA GLY A 324 -5.22 -8.72 -10.41
C GLY A 324 -4.90 -10.18 -10.05
N PHE A 325 -5.25 -11.05 -10.99
CA PHE A 325 -5.05 -12.48 -10.89
C PHE A 325 -3.56 -12.85 -10.83
N PHE A 326 -2.73 -12.31 -11.72
CA PHE A 326 -1.29 -12.61 -11.75
C PHE A 326 -0.56 -12.15 -10.48
N TYR A 327 -0.87 -10.96 -9.94
CA TYR A 327 -0.21 -10.51 -8.72
C TYR A 327 -0.64 -11.40 -7.52
N CYS A 328 -1.91 -11.82 -7.47
CA CYS A 328 -2.38 -12.76 -6.45
C CYS A 328 -1.73 -14.14 -6.61
N PHE A 329 -1.53 -14.61 -7.84
CA PHE A 329 -0.86 -15.87 -8.12
C PHE A 329 0.62 -15.87 -7.70
N VAL A 330 1.35 -14.80 -8.04
CA VAL A 330 2.72 -14.57 -7.58
C VAL A 330 2.76 -14.52 -6.05
N PHE A 331 1.82 -13.82 -5.40
CA PHE A 331 1.70 -13.78 -3.94
C PHE A 331 1.54 -15.18 -3.34
N ILE A 332 0.64 -16.01 -3.87
CA ILE A 332 0.39 -17.37 -3.36
C ILE A 332 1.63 -18.26 -3.52
N ARG A 333 2.34 -18.15 -4.66
CA ARG A 333 3.54 -18.95 -4.94
C ARG A 333 4.74 -18.56 -4.09
N THR A 334 5.01 -17.26 -3.97
CA THR A 334 6.19 -16.72 -3.26
C THR A 334 5.94 -16.53 -1.76
N LYS A 335 4.68 -16.39 -1.36
CA LYS A 335 4.24 -15.99 -0.01
C LYS A 335 4.79 -14.64 0.43
N LYS A 336 5.08 -13.75 -0.53
CA LYS A 336 5.68 -12.43 -0.28
C LYS A 336 4.89 -11.32 -0.96
N ILE A 337 4.44 -10.36 -0.17
CA ILE A 337 3.73 -9.19 -0.67
C ILE A 337 4.61 -8.32 -1.57
N THR A 338 5.92 -8.28 -1.31
CA THR A 338 6.89 -7.53 -2.11
C THR A 338 7.14 -8.16 -3.49
N ALA A 339 6.93 -9.47 -3.65
CA ALA A 339 6.98 -10.11 -4.96
C ALA A 339 5.73 -9.77 -5.79
N ALA A 340 4.56 -9.76 -5.15
CA ALA A 340 3.33 -9.26 -5.79
C ALA A 340 3.47 -7.79 -6.20
N ALA A 341 4.07 -6.96 -5.34
CA ALA A 341 4.32 -5.56 -5.64
C ALA A 341 5.37 -5.38 -6.75
N ALA A 342 6.30 -6.32 -6.91
CA ALA A 342 7.30 -6.29 -7.97
C ALA A 342 6.69 -6.58 -9.35
N ILE A 343 5.81 -7.59 -9.49
CA ILE A 343 5.10 -7.79 -10.76
C ILE A 343 4.17 -6.62 -11.09
N HIS A 344 3.47 -6.08 -10.08
CA HIS A 344 2.63 -4.89 -10.24
C HIS A 344 3.46 -3.68 -10.72
N LEU A 345 4.59 -3.42 -10.08
CA LEU A 345 5.56 -2.41 -10.53
C LEU A 345 5.95 -2.59 -11.99
N LEU A 346 6.29 -3.81 -12.42
CA LEU A 346 6.73 -4.04 -13.80
C LEU A 346 5.62 -3.72 -14.81
N VAL A 347 4.38 -4.05 -14.50
CA VAL A 347 3.22 -3.72 -15.36
C VAL A 347 3.08 -2.22 -15.52
N ASP A 348 2.99 -1.48 -14.42
CA ASP A 348 2.78 -0.03 -14.45
C ASP A 348 3.98 0.72 -15.04
N TRP A 349 5.19 0.26 -14.72
CA TRP A 349 6.41 0.89 -15.20
C TRP A 349 6.62 0.67 -16.69
N VAL A 350 6.30 -0.52 -17.22
CA VAL A 350 6.34 -0.79 -18.65
C VAL A 350 5.24 -0.07 -19.40
N TRP A 351 4.04 0.06 -18.82
CA TRP A 351 3.02 0.94 -19.39
C TRP A 351 3.57 2.36 -19.51
N TYR A 352 3.99 2.96 -18.40
CA TYR A 352 4.52 4.33 -18.37
C TYR A 352 5.70 4.56 -19.33
N ALA A 353 6.58 3.57 -19.50
CA ALA A 353 7.78 3.72 -20.32
C ALA A 353 7.53 3.59 -21.82
N PHE A 354 6.50 2.84 -22.24
CA PHE A 354 6.37 2.40 -23.64
C PHE A 354 5.00 2.67 -24.28
N PHE A 355 3.98 3.00 -23.49
CA PHE A 355 2.62 3.16 -24.01
C PHE A 355 1.92 4.41 -23.46
N ASP A 356 1.08 5.01 -24.29
CA ASP A 356 0.14 6.10 -23.95
C ASP A 356 -1.29 5.56 -23.84
#